data_AF-A0A0M4D2C0-F1
#
_entry.id   AF-A0A0M4D2C0-F1
#
_cell.length_a   1.000
_cell.length_b   1.000
_cell.length_c   1.000
_cell.angle_alpha   90.00
_cell.angle_beta   90.00
_cell.angle_gamma   90.00
#
_symmetry.space_group_name_H-M   'P 1'
#
loop_
_entity.id
_entity.type
_entity.pdbx_description
1 polymer ?
#
loop_
_entity_poly.entity_id
_entity_poly.type
_entity_poly.pdbx_seq_one_letter_code
_entity_poly.pdbx_strand_id
1 'polypeptide(L)'
;MATNPVFPDAPAWPGAKAGPAPIGHNAPPLEERIPEEFRAALLEERPDFLKKLDDMLGAGDPNSEEYRPGAVQRAKCVDTDTMARCASLVGLLRAAEKHVGEIHTQMKKPYLEAGRLVDAQKNAIVARIQVGRQKVEDMQAAYAREQRQAELRRLEAEAERRRKLEELAKENGLAEAVPPPPEPAPVKRAPLRSDDGATVSTTTVLVPTVTDYAKAFRHVKNDAKVREAIDAAIARLVKATKAKELAGVTITEDVVVNNR
;
A
#
# COMPACT_ATOMS: atom_id res chain seq x y z
N MET A 1 26.06 45.18 22.27
CA MET A 1 25.79 44.22 23.37
C MET A 1 26.01 42.82 22.81
N ALA A 2 27.23 42.29 22.93
CA ALA A 2 27.56 40.97 22.41
C ALA A 2 26.98 39.90 23.34
N THR A 3 26.04 39.10 22.84
CA THR A 3 25.53 37.92 23.54
C THR A 3 26.61 36.85 23.54
N ASN A 4 27.03 36.41 24.73
CA ASN A 4 27.94 35.27 24.90
C ASN A 4 27.43 34.04 24.13
N PRO A 5 28.31 33.25 23.49
CA PRO A 5 27.93 32.01 22.81
C PRO A 5 27.46 30.96 23.84
N VAL A 6 26.39 30.25 23.49
CA VAL A 6 25.70 29.23 24.34
C VAL A 6 26.58 28.00 24.63
N PHE A 7 27.70 27.82 23.92
CA PHE A 7 28.64 26.71 24.14
C PHE A 7 30.09 27.25 24.17
N PRO A 8 30.82 27.12 25.30
CA PRO A 8 32.16 27.71 25.46
C PRO A 8 33.25 27.01 24.64
N ASP A 9 33.02 25.77 24.17
CA ASP A 9 34.02 24.96 23.45
C ASP A 9 33.73 24.79 21.94
N ALA A 10 32.72 25.47 21.40
CA ALA A 10 32.41 25.42 19.97
C ALA A 10 33.09 26.58 19.23
N PRO A 11 33.83 26.33 18.12
CA PRO A 11 34.32 27.40 17.27
C PRO A 11 33.16 28.26 16.77
N ALA A 12 33.35 29.58 16.76
CA ALA A 12 32.33 30.53 16.34
C ALA A 12 31.75 30.13 14.98
N TRP A 13 30.42 30.13 14.87
CA TRP A 13 29.73 29.86 13.61
C TRP A 13 30.32 30.76 12.52
N PRO A 14 30.69 30.21 11.33
CA PRO A 14 31.25 31.02 10.27
C PRO A 14 30.27 32.14 9.93
N GLY A 15 30.75 33.39 9.98
CA GLY A 15 29.94 34.56 9.68
C GLY A 15 29.28 34.40 8.32
N ALA A 16 27.97 34.67 8.25
CA ALA A 16 27.22 34.63 7.00
C ALA A 16 27.97 35.46 5.95
N LYS A 17 28.45 34.81 4.89
CA LYS A 17 29.10 35.50 3.78
C LYS A 17 28.09 36.49 3.21
N ALA A 18 28.33 37.78 3.41
CA ALA A 18 27.60 38.87 2.78
C ALA A 18 27.96 38.95 1.29
N GLY A 19 27.57 37.92 0.54
CA GLY A 19 27.41 38.02 -0.91
C GLY A 19 25.96 38.37 -1.21
N PRO A 20 25.65 39.15 -2.25
CA PRO A 20 24.28 39.29 -2.71
C PRO A 20 23.70 37.90 -2.96
N ALA A 21 22.51 37.63 -2.41
CA ALA A 21 21.83 36.37 -2.64
C ALA A 21 21.74 36.12 -4.15
N PRO A 22 22.08 34.91 -4.63
CA PRO A 22 22.00 34.60 -6.06
C PRO A 22 20.58 34.92 -6.55
N ILE A 23 20.50 35.81 -7.54
CA ILE A 23 19.27 36.24 -8.22
C ILE A 23 18.62 34.98 -8.79
N GLY A 24 17.54 34.51 -8.14
CA GLY A 24 16.90 33.25 -8.49
C GLY A 24 15.97 32.68 -7.41
N HIS A 25 15.92 33.27 -6.21
CA HIS A 25 15.06 32.80 -5.10
C HIS A 25 13.66 33.43 -5.03
N ASN A 26 13.28 34.26 -6.00
CA ASN A 26 11.95 34.89 -6.06
C ASN A 26 11.05 34.26 -7.14
N ALA A 27 11.21 32.98 -7.43
CA ALA A 27 10.19 32.29 -8.23
C ALA A 27 8.89 32.24 -7.40
N PRO A 28 7.72 32.52 -8.00
CA PRO A 28 6.45 32.40 -7.29
C PRO A 28 6.29 30.98 -6.72
N PRO A 29 5.54 30.84 -5.60
CA PRO A 29 5.25 29.54 -5.00
C PRO A 29 4.71 28.55 -6.04
N LEU A 30 4.96 27.26 -5.84
CA LEU A 30 4.52 26.23 -6.78
C LEU A 30 2.99 26.23 -6.95
N GLU A 31 2.27 26.63 -5.91
CA GLU A 31 0.82 26.75 -5.86
C GLU A 31 0.28 27.79 -6.85
N GLU A 32 1.04 28.85 -7.14
CA GLU A 32 0.67 29.90 -8.09
C GLU A 32 1.23 29.59 -9.48
N ARG A 33 2.47 29.10 -9.52
CA ARG A 33 3.20 28.86 -10.77
C ARG A 33 2.64 27.69 -11.58
N ILE A 34 2.30 26.57 -10.92
CA ILE A 34 1.84 25.36 -11.62
C ILE A 34 0.49 25.59 -12.32
N PRO A 35 -0.53 26.23 -11.71
CA PRO A 35 -1.76 26.56 -12.42
C PRO A 35 -1.55 27.46 -13.64
N GLU A 36 -0.67 28.46 -13.55
CA GLU A 36 -0.35 29.36 -14.65
C GLU A 36 0.37 28.63 -15.79
N GLU A 37 1.42 27.86 -15.48
CA GLU A 37 2.16 27.05 -16.45
C GLU A 37 1.24 26.02 -17.12
N PHE A 38 0.35 25.37 -16.36
CA PHE A 38 -0.61 24.43 -16.89
C PHE A 38 -1.62 25.10 -17.83
N ARG A 39 -2.12 26.29 -17.46
CA ARG A 39 -3.05 27.05 -18.31
C ARG A 39 -2.38 27.52 -19.59
N ALA A 40 -1.12 27.96 -19.50
CA ALA A 40 -0.34 28.35 -20.66
C ALA A 40 -0.15 27.16 -21.63
N ALA A 41 0.28 26.00 -21.10
CA ALA A 41 0.44 24.78 -21.90
C ALA A 41 -0.87 24.30 -22.52
N LEU A 42 -1.99 24.41 -21.80
CA LEU A 42 -3.32 24.03 -22.31
C LEU A 42 -3.74 24.88 -23.52
N LEU A 43 -3.36 26.16 -23.53
CA LEU A 43 -3.73 27.15 -24.55
C LEU A 43 -2.70 27.28 -25.67
N GLU A 44 -1.51 26.69 -25.55
CA GLU A 44 -0.42 26.78 -26.52
C GLU A 44 -0.84 26.27 -27.91
N GLU A 45 -1.38 25.06 -27.98
CA GLU A 45 -1.86 24.48 -29.24
C GLU A 45 -3.30 24.93 -29.60
N ARG A 46 -4.09 25.31 -28.59
CA ARG A 46 -5.54 25.59 -28.73
C ARG A 46 -5.92 26.85 -27.94
N PRO A 47 -5.67 28.04 -28.49
CA PRO A 47 -5.91 29.30 -27.76
C PRO A 47 -7.38 29.53 -27.40
N ASP A 48 -8.31 29.00 -28.20
CA ASP A 48 -9.76 29.11 -27.94
C ASP A 48 -10.33 27.96 -27.08
N PHE A 49 -9.49 27.09 -26.51
CA PHE A 49 -9.95 25.89 -25.81
C PHE A 49 -10.90 26.21 -24.66
N LEU A 50 -10.50 27.14 -23.77
CA LEU A 50 -11.31 27.50 -22.60
C LEU A 50 -12.64 28.12 -23.01
N LYS A 51 -12.65 28.98 -24.03
CA LYS A 51 -13.88 29.55 -24.57
C LYS A 51 -14.84 28.48 -25.10
N LYS A 52 -14.32 27.49 -25.83
CA LYS A 52 -15.13 26.36 -26.32
C LYS A 52 -15.63 25.48 -25.17
N LEU A 53 -14.84 25.31 -24.12
CA LEU A 53 -15.24 24.58 -22.93
C LEU A 53 -16.38 25.30 -22.21
N ASP A 54 -16.29 26.62 -22.06
CA ASP A 54 -17.33 27.48 -21.51
C ASP A 54 -18.61 27.45 -22.36
N ASP A 55 -18.51 27.43 -23.69
CA ASP A 55 -19.67 27.29 -24.57
C ASP A 55 -20.40 25.94 -24.39
N MET A 56 -19.65 24.88 -24.04
CA MET A 56 -20.22 23.54 -23.79
C MET A 56 -20.80 23.41 -22.37
N LEU A 57 -20.06 23.83 -21.34
CA LEU A 57 -20.40 23.61 -19.92
C LEU A 57 -21.15 24.78 -19.26
N GLY A 58 -21.08 25.95 -19.86
CA GLY A 58 -21.53 27.22 -19.31
C GLY A 58 -20.36 28.03 -18.75
N ALA A 59 -20.54 29.36 -18.71
CA ALA A 59 -19.55 30.30 -18.19
C ALA A 59 -20.05 30.90 -16.86
N GLY A 60 -19.14 31.04 -15.89
CA GLY A 60 -19.44 31.63 -14.58
C GLY A 60 -19.92 30.63 -13.53
N ASP A 61 -20.20 31.14 -12.32
CA ASP A 61 -20.77 30.35 -11.22
C ASP A 61 -22.25 30.05 -11.52
N PRO A 62 -22.70 28.78 -11.48
CA PRO A 62 -24.10 28.40 -11.67
C PRO A 62 -25.13 29.14 -10.80
N ASN A 63 -24.72 29.68 -9.65
CA ASN A 63 -25.59 30.41 -8.73
C ASN A 63 -25.51 31.95 -8.88
N SER A 64 -24.69 32.46 -9.81
CA SER A 64 -24.55 33.88 -10.09
C SER A 64 -25.55 34.36 -11.16
N GLU A 65 -25.97 35.62 -11.09
CA GLU A 65 -26.79 36.26 -12.12
C GLU A 65 -26.08 36.36 -13.48
N GLU A 66 -24.74 36.33 -13.48
CA GLU A 66 -23.91 36.37 -14.69
C GLU A 66 -23.73 34.98 -15.35
N TYR A 67 -24.37 33.93 -14.81
CA TYR A 67 -24.24 32.59 -15.35
C TYR A 67 -24.80 32.48 -16.76
N ARG A 68 -23.94 32.03 -17.69
CA ARG A 68 -24.35 31.72 -19.05
C ARG A 68 -24.45 30.21 -19.22
N PRO A 69 -25.65 29.63 -19.44
CA PRO A 69 -25.80 28.19 -19.61
C PRO A 69 -25.09 27.71 -20.88
N GLY A 70 -24.43 26.55 -20.79
CA GLY A 70 -23.74 25.90 -21.90
C GLY A 70 -24.66 25.00 -22.73
N ALA A 71 -24.07 24.33 -23.71
CA ALA A 71 -24.76 23.32 -24.51
C ALA A 71 -25.30 22.15 -23.66
N VAL A 72 -24.61 21.76 -22.58
CA VAL A 72 -25.02 20.66 -21.69
C VAL A 72 -26.33 20.96 -20.98
N GLN A 73 -26.49 22.16 -20.42
CA GLN A 73 -27.71 22.53 -19.69
C GLN A 73 -28.92 22.67 -20.62
N ARG A 74 -28.69 22.92 -21.91
CA ARG A 74 -29.76 22.99 -22.93
C ARG A 74 -30.07 21.65 -23.59
N ALA A 75 -29.21 20.65 -23.42
CA ALA A 75 -29.36 19.36 -24.09
C ALA A 75 -30.59 18.60 -23.58
N LYS A 76 -31.39 18.06 -24.50
CA LYS A 76 -32.54 17.19 -24.21
C LYS A 76 -32.48 16.00 -25.16
N CYS A 77 -32.72 14.80 -24.64
CA CYS A 77 -32.78 13.56 -25.41
C CYS A 77 -34.23 13.05 -25.38
N VAL A 78 -34.99 13.33 -26.43
CA VAL A 78 -36.43 13.02 -26.53
C VAL A 78 -36.76 12.12 -27.72
N ASP A 79 -35.87 12.06 -28.71
CA ASP A 79 -35.99 11.28 -29.93
C ASP A 79 -34.61 10.75 -30.38
N THR A 80 -34.59 9.91 -31.42
CA THR A 80 -33.34 9.31 -31.94
C THR A 80 -32.37 10.35 -32.46
N ASP A 81 -32.88 11.45 -33.02
CA ASP A 81 -32.06 12.51 -33.59
C ASP A 81 -31.40 13.37 -32.50
N THR A 82 -32.14 13.70 -31.44
CA THR A 82 -31.56 14.36 -30.26
C THR A 82 -30.64 13.43 -29.48
N MET A 83 -30.90 12.13 -29.46
CA MET A 83 -29.96 11.14 -28.91
C MET A 83 -28.62 11.17 -29.66
N ALA A 84 -28.62 11.24 -31.00
CA ALA A 84 -27.40 11.35 -31.80
C ALA A 84 -26.64 12.68 -31.54
N ARG A 85 -27.36 13.79 -31.37
CA ARG A 85 -26.76 15.08 -31.00
C ARG A 85 -26.16 15.06 -29.60
N CYS A 86 -26.83 14.43 -28.64
CA CYS A 86 -26.29 14.19 -27.30
C CYS A 86 -25.01 13.35 -27.37
N ALA A 87 -24.98 12.30 -28.21
CA ALA A 87 -23.77 11.50 -28.42
C ALA A 87 -22.61 12.34 -29.00
N SER A 88 -22.88 13.24 -29.95
CA SER A 88 -21.87 14.15 -30.49
C SER A 88 -21.32 15.11 -29.43
N LEU A 89 -22.19 15.67 -28.57
CA LEU A 89 -21.78 16.52 -27.45
C LEU A 89 -20.89 15.74 -26.46
N VAL A 90 -21.24 14.49 -26.14
CA VAL A 90 -20.39 13.63 -25.30
C VAL A 90 -19.04 13.36 -25.96
N GLY A 91 -18.99 13.18 -27.28
CA GLY A 91 -17.74 13.04 -28.04
C GLY A 91 -16.83 14.26 -27.90
N LEU A 92 -17.40 15.48 -28.00
CA LEU A 92 -16.66 16.73 -27.81
C LEU A 92 -16.13 16.88 -26.38
N LEU A 93 -16.94 16.55 -25.36
CA LEU A 93 -16.51 16.59 -23.97
C LEU A 93 -15.37 15.61 -23.69
N ARG A 94 -15.43 14.39 -24.25
CA ARG A 94 -14.35 13.41 -24.14
C ARG A 94 -13.07 13.86 -24.85
N ALA A 95 -13.19 14.53 -26.00
CA ALA A 95 -12.04 15.10 -26.68
C ALA A 95 -11.39 16.22 -25.87
N ALA A 96 -12.20 17.03 -25.16
CA ALA A 96 -11.71 18.04 -24.24
C ALA A 96 -11.01 17.41 -23.01
N GLU A 97 -11.62 16.39 -22.41
CA GLU A 97 -11.01 15.62 -21.31
C GLU A 97 -9.67 15.00 -21.73
N LYS A 98 -9.62 14.41 -22.93
CA LYS A 98 -8.39 13.83 -23.48
C LYS A 98 -7.28 14.88 -23.64
N HIS A 99 -7.59 16.05 -24.22
CA HIS A 99 -6.62 17.15 -24.37
C HIS A 99 -6.04 17.58 -23.03
N VAL A 100 -6.91 17.79 -22.03
CA VAL A 100 -6.48 18.14 -20.65
C VAL A 100 -5.62 17.03 -20.04
N GLY A 101 -6.00 15.76 -20.24
CA GLY A 101 -5.26 14.60 -19.75
C GLY A 101 -3.87 14.42 -20.37
N GLU A 102 -3.72 14.73 -21.66
CA GLU A 102 -2.45 14.70 -22.38
C GLU A 102 -1.49 15.77 -21.83
N ILE A 103 -1.95 17.02 -21.72
CA ILE A 103 -1.16 18.12 -21.14
C ILE A 103 -0.80 17.84 -19.68
N HIS A 104 -1.74 17.34 -18.87
CA HIS A 104 -1.46 16.91 -17.49
C HIS A 104 -0.37 15.84 -17.44
N THR A 105 -0.41 14.84 -18.34
CA THR A 105 0.60 13.78 -18.38
C THR A 105 1.98 14.34 -18.73
N GLN A 106 2.05 15.25 -19.69
CA GLN A 106 3.29 15.91 -20.09
C GLN A 106 3.88 16.76 -18.96
N MET A 107 3.09 17.64 -18.35
CA MET A 107 3.52 18.53 -17.26
C MET A 107 3.89 17.76 -16.00
N LYS A 108 3.17 16.68 -15.67
CA LYS A 108 3.41 15.88 -14.47
C LYS A 108 4.63 14.96 -14.61
N LYS A 109 4.99 14.55 -15.82
CA LYS A 109 6.06 13.58 -16.07
C LYS A 109 7.41 13.98 -15.45
N PRO A 110 7.93 15.22 -15.62
CA PRO A 110 9.19 15.63 -14.98
C PRO A 110 9.17 15.51 -13.46
N TYR A 111 8.06 15.88 -12.80
CA TYR A 111 7.94 15.79 -11.34
C TYR A 111 7.89 14.34 -10.85
N LEU A 112 7.21 13.46 -11.59
CA LEU A 112 7.19 12.02 -11.29
C LEU A 112 8.55 11.37 -11.52
N GLU A 113 9.27 11.75 -12.57
CA GLU A 113 10.62 11.26 -12.84
C GLU A 113 11.60 11.71 -11.75
N ALA A 114 11.54 12.98 -11.35
CA ALA A 114 12.31 13.49 -10.21
C ALA A 114 11.98 12.73 -8.92
N GLY A 115 10.69 12.53 -8.62
CA GLY A 115 10.24 11.74 -7.48
C GLY A 115 10.75 10.29 -7.50
N ARG A 116 10.69 9.63 -8.67
CA ARG A 116 11.21 8.26 -8.87
C ARG A 116 12.71 8.17 -8.63
N LEU A 117 13.49 9.17 -9.01
CA LEU A 117 14.94 9.21 -8.76
C LEU A 117 15.24 9.33 -7.27
N VAL A 118 14.53 10.21 -6.55
CA VAL A 118 14.63 10.33 -5.09
C VAL A 118 14.24 9.02 -4.42
N ASP A 119 13.13 8.41 -4.84
CA ASP A 119 12.68 7.12 -4.33
C ASP A 119 13.66 5.99 -4.62
N ALA A 120 14.28 5.95 -5.80
CA ALA A 120 15.31 4.97 -6.14
C ALA A 120 16.51 5.09 -5.20
N GLN A 121 16.99 6.31 -4.95
CA GLN A 121 18.09 6.56 -4.02
C GLN A 121 17.73 6.15 -2.59
N LYS A 122 16.54 6.53 -2.11
CA LYS A 122 16.01 6.11 -0.81
C LYS A 122 15.97 4.59 -0.72
N ASN A 123 15.38 3.92 -1.70
CA ASN A 123 15.22 2.47 -1.71
C ASN A 123 16.56 1.74 -1.74
N ALA A 124 17.57 2.26 -2.45
CA ALA A 124 18.92 1.71 -2.43
C ALA A 124 19.54 1.76 -1.03
N ILE A 125 19.40 2.89 -0.34
CA ILE A 125 19.88 3.06 1.04
C ILE A 125 19.13 2.12 2.00
N VAL A 126 17.79 2.10 1.89
CA VAL A 126 16.94 1.24 2.73
C VAL A 126 17.24 -0.23 2.50
N ALA A 127 17.45 -0.67 1.25
CA ALA A 127 17.80 -2.05 0.94
C ALA A 127 19.14 -2.45 1.58
N ARG A 128 20.16 -1.57 1.53
CA ARG A 128 21.44 -1.81 2.21
C ARG A 128 21.26 -1.95 3.73
N ILE A 129 20.44 -1.10 4.34
CA ILE A 129 20.12 -1.17 5.77
C ILE A 129 19.39 -2.48 6.08
N GLN A 130 18.42 -2.87 5.26
CA GLN A 130 17.66 -4.12 5.43
C GLN A 130 18.54 -5.36 5.32
N VAL A 131 19.49 -5.41 4.38
CA VAL A 131 20.46 -6.52 4.30
C VAL A 131 21.31 -6.61 5.57
N GLY A 132 21.80 -5.46 6.06
CA GLY A 132 22.56 -5.42 7.32
C GLY A 132 21.72 -5.88 8.52
N ARG A 133 20.48 -5.39 8.62
CA ARG A 133 19.52 -5.76 9.66
C ARG A 133 19.18 -7.25 9.61
N GLN A 134 18.82 -7.77 8.43
CA GLN A 134 18.46 -9.18 8.24
C GLN A 134 19.60 -10.09 8.66
N LYS A 135 20.85 -9.74 8.32
CA LYS A 135 22.03 -10.51 8.74
C LYS A 135 22.14 -10.61 10.27
N VAL A 136 21.87 -9.53 11.00
CA VAL A 136 21.88 -9.54 12.48
C VAL A 136 20.69 -10.33 13.03
N GLU A 137 19.49 -10.15 12.47
CA GLU A 137 18.30 -10.91 12.86
C GLU A 137 18.46 -12.42 12.60
N ASP A 138 19.11 -12.81 11.51
CA ASP A 138 19.40 -14.21 11.20
C ASP A 138 20.37 -14.84 12.20
N MET A 139 21.38 -14.07 12.66
CA MET A 139 22.28 -14.49 13.74
C MET A 139 21.51 -14.69 15.05
N GLN A 140 20.64 -13.74 15.41
CA GLN A 140 19.77 -13.87 16.59
C GLN A 140 18.84 -15.07 16.49
N ALA A 141 18.24 -15.29 15.32
CA ALA A 141 17.34 -16.42 15.07
C ALA A 141 18.08 -17.76 15.08
N ALA A 142 19.30 -17.83 14.53
CA ALA A 142 20.13 -19.03 14.56
C ALA A 142 20.49 -19.41 16.00
N TYR A 143 20.93 -18.45 16.80
CA TYR A 143 21.19 -18.66 18.22
C TYR A 143 19.93 -19.10 18.99
N ALA A 144 18.80 -18.45 18.76
CA ALA A 144 17.53 -18.82 19.40
C ALA A 144 17.08 -20.24 19.01
N ARG A 145 17.30 -20.66 17.76
CA ARG A 145 17.03 -22.04 17.29
C ARG A 145 17.95 -23.06 17.94
N GLU A 146 19.25 -22.78 18.00
CA GLU A 146 20.24 -23.66 18.62
C GLU A 146 19.97 -23.85 20.12
N GLN A 147 19.71 -22.75 20.84
CA GLN A 147 19.34 -22.81 22.26
C GLN A 147 18.08 -23.65 22.49
N ARG A 148 17.09 -23.55 21.60
CA ARG A 148 15.88 -24.37 21.69
C ARG A 148 16.14 -25.84 21.38
N GLN A 149 16.98 -26.16 20.40
CA GLN A 149 17.36 -27.54 20.11
C GLN A 149 18.17 -28.17 21.24
N ALA A 150 19.09 -27.42 21.85
CA ALA A 150 19.87 -27.88 22.99
C ALA A 150 18.95 -28.18 24.20
N GLU A 151 17.96 -27.32 24.46
CA GLU A 151 16.97 -27.55 25.52
C GLU A 151 16.11 -28.79 25.24
N LEU A 152 15.59 -28.93 24.00
CA LEU A 152 14.83 -30.12 23.60
C LEU A 152 15.65 -31.40 23.79
N ARG A 153 16.93 -31.41 23.37
CA ARG A 153 17.83 -32.56 23.58
C ARG A 153 18.09 -32.87 25.05
N ARG A 154 18.19 -31.85 25.90
CA ARG A 154 18.35 -32.05 27.36
C ARG A 154 17.09 -32.68 27.96
N LEU A 155 15.91 -32.18 27.58
CA LEU A 155 14.63 -32.73 28.00
C LEU A 155 14.44 -34.17 27.51
N GLU A 156 14.81 -34.47 26.27
CA GLU A 156 14.78 -35.83 25.70
C GLU A 156 15.74 -36.77 26.45
N ALA A 157 16.98 -36.35 26.70
CA ALA A 157 17.97 -37.16 27.43
C ALA A 157 17.59 -37.38 28.91
N GLU A 158 16.89 -36.43 29.55
CA GLU A 158 16.30 -36.62 30.88
C GLU A 158 15.10 -37.58 30.84
N ALA A 159 14.24 -37.47 29.83
CA ALA A 159 13.12 -38.39 29.63
C ALA A 159 13.63 -39.82 29.35
N GLU A 160 14.68 -40.00 28.55
CA GLU A 160 15.29 -41.32 28.29
C GLU A 160 15.97 -41.91 29.52
N ARG A 161 16.71 -41.10 30.29
CA ARG A 161 17.31 -41.54 31.55
C ARG A 161 16.23 -41.98 32.55
N ARG A 162 15.11 -41.25 32.62
CA ARG A 162 13.96 -41.63 33.44
C ARG A 162 13.28 -42.91 32.95
N ARG A 163 13.06 -43.07 31.64
CA ARG A 163 12.52 -44.32 31.07
C ARG A 163 13.39 -45.53 31.41
N LYS A 164 14.73 -45.40 31.29
CA LYS A 164 15.68 -46.47 31.65
C LYS A 164 15.68 -46.78 33.15
N LEU A 165 15.57 -45.77 34.01
CA LEU A 165 15.45 -45.97 35.46
C LEU A 165 14.12 -46.63 35.84
N GLU A 166 13.02 -46.25 35.18
CA GLU A 166 11.70 -46.88 35.36
C GLU A 166 11.68 -48.33 34.87
N GLU A 167 12.34 -48.63 33.74
CA GLU A 167 12.52 -50.00 33.24
C GLU A 167 13.34 -50.85 34.22
N LEU A 168 14.48 -50.35 34.70
CA LEU A 168 15.29 -51.04 35.73
C LEU A 168 14.56 -51.19 37.07
N ALA A 169 13.73 -50.23 37.48
CA ALA A 169 12.93 -50.31 38.69
C ALA A 169 11.79 -51.34 38.56
N LYS A 170 11.22 -51.48 37.36
CA LYS A 170 10.24 -52.54 37.03
C LYS A 170 10.89 -53.92 37.01
N GLU A 171 12.08 -54.06 36.43
CA GLU A 171 12.83 -55.32 36.41
C GLU A 171 13.27 -55.78 37.81
N ASN A 172 13.61 -54.84 38.70
CA ASN A 172 14.01 -55.14 40.09
C ASN A 172 12.83 -55.23 41.08
N GLY A 173 11.57 -55.16 40.62
CA GLY A 173 10.39 -55.40 41.46
C GLY A 173 10.01 -54.27 42.44
N LEU A 174 10.47 -53.02 42.22
CA LEU A 174 10.21 -51.85 43.07
C LEU A 174 9.21 -50.85 42.45
N ALA A 175 8.29 -51.34 41.61
CA ALA A 175 7.46 -50.54 40.73
C ALA A 175 6.43 -49.61 41.43
N GLU A 176 6.24 -49.71 42.75
CA GLU A 176 5.16 -49.02 43.48
C GLU A 176 5.58 -47.66 44.10
N ALA A 177 6.86 -47.26 43.99
CA ALA A 177 7.39 -46.06 44.67
C ALA A 177 7.74 -44.87 43.74
N VAL A 178 7.43 -44.94 42.44
CA VAL A 178 7.73 -43.82 41.51
C VAL A 178 6.48 -42.95 41.34
N PRO A 179 6.42 -41.75 41.96
CA PRO A 179 5.27 -40.86 41.82
C PRO A 179 5.10 -40.37 40.37
N PRO A 180 3.85 -40.19 39.90
CA PRO A 180 3.59 -39.69 38.55
C PRO A 180 4.16 -38.27 38.38
N PRO A 181 4.71 -37.94 37.19
CA PRO A 181 5.47 -36.72 36.99
C PRO A 181 4.59 -35.48 37.12
N PRO A 182 5.05 -34.40 37.77
CA PRO A 182 4.42 -33.09 37.63
C PRO A 182 4.57 -32.63 36.17
N GLU A 183 3.48 -32.14 35.57
CA GLU A 183 3.50 -31.55 34.23
C GLU A 183 4.55 -30.42 34.17
N PRO A 184 5.40 -30.36 33.12
CA PRO A 184 6.39 -29.31 33.01
C PRO A 184 5.70 -27.96 32.89
N ALA A 185 5.79 -27.13 33.93
CA ALA A 185 5.27 -25.78 33.91
C ALA A 185 5.89 -24.98 32.74
N PRO A 186 5.11 -24.17 32.00
CA PRO A 186 5.63 -23.40 30.88
C PRO A 186 6.69 -22.42 31.39
N VAL A 187 7.95 -22.68 31.05
CA VAL A 187 9.09 -21.83 31.42
C VAL A 187 8.95 -20.50 30.68
N LYS A 188 8.41 -19.49 31.36
CA LYS A 188 8.40 -18.11 30.87
C LYS A 188 9.84 -17.60 30.86
N ARG A 189 10.44 -17.49 29.68
CA ARG A 189 11.81 -16.95 29.54
C ARG A 189 11.81 -15.47 29.87
N ALA A 190 12.66 -15.05 30.79
CA ALA A 190 12.89 -13.64 31.07
C ALA A 190 13.49 -12.96 29.81
N PRO A 191 13.06 -11.73 29.47
CA PRO A 191 13.62 -11.00 28.34
C PRO A 191 15.12 -10.77 28.53
N LEU A 192 15.91 -11.02 27.47
CA LEU A 192 17.33 -10.67 27.45
C LEU A 192 17.44 -9.15 27.28
N ARG A 193 18.27 -8.48 28.09
CA ARG A 193 18.55 -7.04 27.98
C ARG A 193 19.98 -6.80 27.51
N SER A 194 20.18 -5.86 26.59
CA SER A 194 21.50 -5.35 26.23
C SER A 194 21.90 -4.18 27.13
N ASP A 195 23.20 -3.86 27.15
CA ASP A 195 23.75 -2.73 27.89
C ASP A 195 23.20 -1.38 27.41
N ASP A 196 22.90 -1.28 26.10
CA ASP A 196 22.24 -0.11 25.51
C ASP A 196 20.71 -0.06 25.76
N GLY A 197 20.16 -0.97 26.57
CA GLY A 197 18.76 -0.99 26.97
C GLY A 197 17.79 -1.67 26.00
N ALA A 198 18.27 -2.31 24.93
CA ALA A 198 17.42 -3.09 24.02
C ALA A 198 16.96 -4.39 24.71
N THR A 199 15.74 -4.84 24.40
CA THR A 199 15.20 -6.09 24.97
C THR A 199 14.78 -7.07 23.88
N VAL A 200 15.17 -8.33 24.02
CA VAL A 200 14.81 -9.41 23.07
C VAL A 200 13.96 -10.44 23.78
N SER A 201 12.80 -10.72 23.21
CA SER A 201 11.91 -11.83 23.61
C SER A 201 11.71 -12.77 22.43
N THR A 202 11.52 -14.06 22.71
CA THR A 202 11.30 -15.07 21.67
C THR A 202 9.89 -15.64 21.81
N THR A 203 9.15 -15.69 20.70
CA THR A 203 7.80 -16.24 20.64
C THR A 203 7.76 -17.37 19.60
N THR A 204 7.01 -18.43 19.90
CA THR A 204 6.80 -19.53 18.95
C THR A 204 5.65 -19.14 18.02
N VAL A 205 5.88 -19.16 16.71
CA VAL A 205 4.84 -18.86 15.70
C VAL A 205 4.50 -20.14 14.93
N LEU A 206 3.21 -20.41 14.77
CA LEU A 206 2.70 -21.49 13.94
C LEU A 206 2.61 -21.00 12.49
N VAL A 207 3.33 -21.67 11.58
CA VAL A 207 3.32 -21.33 10.14
C VAL A 207 2.49 -22.39 9.40
N PRO A 208 1.25 -22.09 8.96
CA PRO A 208 0.42 -23.05 8.25
C PRO A 208 0.87 -23.20 6.80
N THR A 209 1.03 -24.45 6.34
CA THR A 209 1.24 -24.76 4.91
C THR A 209 0.01 -25.47 4.38
N VAL A 210 -0.64 -24.89 3.37
CA VAL A 210 -1.86 -25.46 2.76
C VAL A 210 -1.46 -26.48 1.70
N THR A 211 -1.79 -27.74 1.91
CA THR A 211 -1.48 -28.85 1.00
C THR A 211 -2.65 -29.20 0.06
N ASP A 212 -3.89 -28.95 0.48
CA ASP A 212 -5.11 -29.26 -0.27
C ASP A 212 -6.09 -28.08 -0.20
N TYR A 213 -6.21 -27.38 -1.33
CA TYR A 213 -7.06 -26.19 -1.45
C TYR A 213 -8.56 -26.52 -1.34
N ALA A 214 -9.01 -27.69 -1.78
CA ALA A 214 -10.43 -28.05 -1.73
C ALA A 214 -10.90 -28.30 -0.29
N LYS A 215 -10.05 -28.93 0.52
CA LYS A 215 -10.32 -29.11 1.96
C LYS A 215 -10.15 -27.80 2.72
N ALA A 216 -9.12 -27.02 2.41
CA ALA A 216 -8.91 -25.71 3.04
C ALA A 216 -10.08 -24.75 2.78
N PHE A 217 -10.63 -24.76 1.56
CA PHE A 217 -11.79 -23.93 1.20
C PHE A 217 -13.01 -24.19 2.10
N ARG A 218 -13.23 -25.42 2.59
CA ARG A 218 -14.34 -25.71 3.51
C ARG A 218 -14.26 -24.91 4.81
N HIS A 219 -13.05 -24.62 5.28
CA HIS A 219 -12.81 -23.86 6.50
C HIS A 219 -12.93 -22.34 6.27
N VAL A 220 -12.69 -21.85 5.05
CA VAL A 220 -12.66 -20.41 4.72
C VAL A 220 -13.83 -19.94 3.84
N LYS A 221 -14.76 -20.81 3.44
CA LYS A 221 -15.89 -20.50 2.53
C LYS A 221 -16.80 -19.33 2.96
N ASN A 222 -16.82 -19.03 4.25
CA ASN A 222 -17.63 -17.96 4.83
C ASN A 222 -16.85 -16.65 5.05
N ASP A 223 -15.56 -16.64 4.71
CA ASP A 223 -14.75 -15.42 4.78
C ASP A 223 -15.21 -14.42 3.71
N ALA A 224 -15.28 -13.14 4.09
CA ALA A 224 -15.78 -12.08 3.22
C ALA A 224 -14.94 -11.92 1.95
N LYS A 225 -13.61 -12.05 2.05
CA LYS A 225 -12.72 -11.88 0.89
C LYS A 225 -12.83 -13.03 -0.10
N VAL A 226 -13.16 -14.23 0.39
CA VAL A 226 -13.40 -15.39 -0.46
C VAL A 226 -14.68 -15.20 -1.28
N ARG A 227 -15.74 -14.64 -0.68
CA ARG A 227 -16.99 -14.33 -1.40
C ARG A 227 -16.80 -13.25 -2.46
N GLU A 228 -16.11 -12.15 -2.12
CA GLU A 228 -15.78 -11.09 -3.08
C GLU A 228 -14.98 -11.63 -4.29
N ALA A 229 -14.03 -12.54 -4.04
CA ALA A 229 -13.25 -13.16 -5.11
C ALA A 229 -14.11 -14.06 -6.00
N ILE A 230 -15.11 -14.75 -5.45
CA ILE A 230 -16.07 -15.57 -6.20
C ILE A 230 -16.98 -14.67 -7.04
N ASP A 231 -17.53 -13.60 -6.47
CA ASP A 231 -18.39 -12.65 -7.19
C ASP A 231 -17.64 -12.02 -8.36
N ALA A 232 -16.38 -11.60 -8.15
CA ALA A 232 -15.51 -11.07 -9.20
C ALA A 232 -15.15 -12.10 -10.28
N ALA A 233 -15.03 -13.39 -9.92
CA ALA A 233 -14.81 -14.46 -10.88
C ALA A 233 -16.06 -14.74 -11.72
N ILE A 234 -17.24 -14.77 -11.09
CA ILE A 234 -18.53 -14.96 -11.75
C ILE A 234 -18.81 -13.80 -12.71
N ALA A 235 -18.62 -12.55 -12.29
CA ALA A 235 -18.82 -11.37 -13.15
C ALA A 235 -17.93 -11.42 -14.41
N ARG A 236 -16.67 -11.83 -14.27
CA ARG A 236 -15.76 -12.04 -15.41
C ARG A 236 -16.22 -13.18 -16.32
N LEU A 237 -16.70 -14.29 -15.75
CA LEU A 237 -17.21 -15.43 -16.49
C LEU A 237 -18.44 -15.04 -17.31
N VAL A 238 -19.45 -14.42 -16.69
CA VAL A 238 -20.68 -13.97 -17.35
C VAL A 238 -20.36 -12.99 -18.48
N LYS A 239 -19.42 -12.06 -18.27
CA LYS A 239 -18.98 -11.13 -19.31
C LYS A 239 -18.31 -11.83 -20.50
N ALA A 240 -17.51 -12.88 -20.24
CA ALA A 240 -16.78 -13.61 -21.27
C ALA A 240 -17.69 -14.55 -22.07
N THR A 241 -18.56 -15.30 -21.39
CA THR A 241 -19.42 -16.33 -22.00
C THR A 241 -20.76 -15.80 -22.48
N LYS A 242 -21.15 -14.58 -22.05
CA LYS A 242 -22.50 -14.02 -22.25
C LYS A 242 -23.59 -14.98 -21.78
N ALA A 243 -23.30 -15.80 -20.78
CA ALA A 243 -24.24 -16.76 -20.23
C ALA A 243 -25.45 -16.02 -19.66
N LYS A 244 -26.65 -16.39 -20.12
CA LYS A 244 -27.91 -15.83 -19.63
C LYS A 244 -28.39 -16.51 -18.35
N GLU A 245 -27.89 -17.73 -18.09
CA GLU A 245 -28.25 -18.53 -16.94
C GLU A 245 -26.99 -19.14 -16.33
N LEU A 246 -26.84 -18.96 -15.02
CA LEU A 246 -25.82 -19.60 -14.21
C LEU A 246 -26.46 -20.06 -12.91
N ALA A 247 -26.29 -21.33 -12.55
CA ALA A 247 -26.90 -21.88 -11.35
C ALA A 247 -26.47 -21.08 -10.11
N GLY A 248 -27.44 -20.54 -9.37
CA GLY A 248 -27.22 -19.75 -8.16
C GLY A 248 -26.95 -18.25 -8.38
N VAL A 249 -27.02 -17.75 -9.61
CA VAL A 249 -26.80 -16.33 -9.93
C VAL A 249 -27.92 -15.80 -10.82
N THR A 250 -28.59 -14.72 -10.38
CA THR A 250 -29.59 -14.02 -11.18
C THR A 250 -28.90 -13.02 -12.09
N ILE A 251 -29.07 -13.16 -13.40
CA ILE A 251 -28.47 -12.28 -14.42
C ILE A 251 -29.59 -11.46 -15.05
N THR A 252 -29.52 -10.13 -14.95
CA THR A 252 -30.48 -9.20 -15.57
C THR A 252 -29.83 -8.47 -16.75
N GLU A 253 -30.55 -8.36 -17.86
CA GLU A 253 -30.09 -7.59 -19.03
C GLU A 253 -30.31 -6.10 -18.79
N ASP A 254 -29.25 -5.30 -18.95
CA ASP A 254 -29.28 -3.83 -18.90
C ASP A 254 -28.71 -3.25 -20.20
N VAL A 255 -29.25 -2.11 -20.64
CA VAL A 255 -28.85 -1.47 -21.90
C VAL A 255 -27.81 -0.40 -21.59
N VAL A 256 -26.57 -0.66 -22.01
CA VAL A 256 -25.47 0.30 -21.89
C VAL A 256 -25.35 1.13 -23.17
N VAL A 257 -25.54 2.45 -23.05
CA VAL A 257 -25.30 3.40 -24.15
C VAL A 257 -23.79 3.61 -24.29
N ASN A 258 -23.23 3.15 -25.41
CA ASN A 258 -21.83 3.37 -25.74
C ASN A 258 -21.70 4.48 -26.78
N ASN A 259 -21.32 5.67 -26.34
CA ASN A 259 -20.86 6.72 -27.26
C ASN A 259 -19.47 6.29 -27.76
N ARG A 260 -19.27 6.15 -29.08
CA ARG A 260 -17.96 5.89 -29.69
C ARG A 260 -17.39 7.17 -30.26
#